data_AF-A0A6I8V3M8-F1
#
_entry.id   AF-A0A6I8V3M8-F1
#
_cell.length_a   1.000
_cell.length_b   1.000
_cell.length_c   1.000
_cell.angle_alpha   90.00
_cell.angle_beta   90.00
_cell.angle_gamma   90.00
#
_symmetry.space_group_name_H-M   'P 1'
#
loop_
_entity.id
_entity.type
_entity.pdbx_description
1 polymer ?
#
loop_
_entity_poly.entity_id
_entity_poly.type
_entity_poly.pdbx_seq_one_letter_code
_entity_poly.pdbx_strand_id
1 'polypeptide(L)'
;MDLEIVEEHLLPPETNEETLMVQYDKEPARNQPEESESDYEFEELPAEECLQVQVVDADGYLKVLEKENSELKRDNLIMNLSIQTSERDTERLQRQLDKSNDLYGQLVTNLERIFSPAQIEKIQNDRRIVWPRADLIEAHNLYAASRSVCNILLRRNYPLPSVRTMQYWEARERNRTASAANQTAQRSATEQAMSHLLEVIDAINLVHNYT
;
A
#
# COMPACT_ATOMS: atom_id res chain seq x y z
N MET A 1 8.50 26.58 -3.02
CA MET A 1 9.49 26.04 -2.07
C MET A 1 9.58 24.57 -2.38
N ASP A 2 10.57 24.23 -3.17
CA ASP A 2 10.92 22.86 -3.50
C ASP A 2 11.70 22.28 -2.33
N LEU A 3 11.27 21.14 -1.82
CA LEU A 3 12.04 20.32 -0.90
C LEU A 3 12.23 18.97 -1.58
N GLU A 4 13.41 18.82 -2.19
CA GLU A 4 13.99 17.56 -2.64
C GLU A 4 13.99 16.57 -1.48
N ILE A 5 13.36 15.42 -1.71
CA ILE A 5 13.45 14.25 -0.85
C ILE A 5 14.77 13.58 -1.20
N VAL A 6 15.75 13.66 -0.30
CA VAL A 6 16.95 12.81 -0.35
C VAL A 6 16.58 11.49 0.33
N GLU A 7 16.39 10.46 -0.49
CA GLU A 7 16.13 9.09 -0.09
C GLU A 7 17.47 8.44 0.32
N GLU A 8 17.77 8.46 1.62
CA GLU A 8 18.93 7.76 2.20
C GLU A 8 18.49 6.33 2.59
N HIS A 9 18.87 5.35 1.76
CA HIS A 9 18.65 3.93 2.03
C HIS A 9 19.53 3.46 3.19
N LEU A 10 18.92 3.25 4.36
CA LEU A 10 19.54 2.52 5.47
C LEU A 10 19.25 1.01 5.32
N LEU A 11 20.27 0.25 4.92
CA LEU A 11 20.30 -1.21 5.04
C LEU A 11 20.58 -1.60 6.51
N PRO A 12 19.94 -2.65 7.05
CA PRO A 12 20.18 -3.13 8.41
C PRO A 12 21.54 -3.85 8.52
N PRO A 13 22.23 -3.81 9.68
CA PRO A 13 23.49 -4.51 9.88
C PRO A 13 23.27 -6.04 9.95
N GLU A 14 24.04 -6.77 9.14
CA GLU A 14 24.12 -8.22 9.17
C GLU A 14 24.72 -8.70 10.50
N THR A 15 23.96 -9.55 11.19
CA THR A 15 24.35 -10.28 12.40
C THR A 15 25.39 -11.36 12.07
N ASN A 16 26.64 -11.15 12.49
CA ASN A 16 27.68 -12.20 12.49
C ASN A 16 27.84 -12.79 13.89
N GLU A 17 26.83 -13.51 14.38
CA GLU A 17 26.85 -14.17 15.70
C GLU A 17 27.21 -15.66 15.66
N GLU A 18 27.65 -16.21 14.51
CA GLU A 18 27.75 -17.67 14.35
C GLU A 18 29.17 -18.25 14.22
N THR A 19 30.25 -17.52 14.54
CA THR A 19 31.63 -18.03 14.30
C THR A 19 32.57 -18.07 15.52
N LEU A 20 32.05 -17.93 16.75
CA LEU A 20 32.89 -18.01 17.97
C LEU A 20 32.55 -19.18 18.92
N MET A 21 31.87 -20.22 18.41
CA MET A 21 31.65 -21.48 19.15
C MET A 21 32.20 -22.71 18.42
N VAL A 22 33.41 -22.62 17.85
CA VAL A 22 34.20 -23.83 17.56
C VAL A 22 35.01 -24.15 18.80
N GLN A 23 34.37 -24.96 19.63
CA GLN A 23 34.89 -25.55 20.83
C GLN A 23 36.22 -26.27 20.56
N TYR A 24 37.10 -26.07 21.54
CA TYR A 24 38.21 -26.95 21.87
C TYR A 24 37.79 -28.41 21.84
N ASP A 25 38.15 -29.12 20.79
CA ASP A 25 38.23 -30.58 20.77
C ASP A 25 39.45 -30.98 19.94
N LYS A 26 40.58 -31.12 20.63
CA LYS A 26 41.73 -31.94 20.21
C LYS A 26 42.70 -32.04 21.38
N GLU A 27 42.48 -33.03 22.24
CA GLU A 27 43.58 -33.60 23.01
C GLU A 27 44.58 -34.24 22.03
N PRO A 28 45.86 -33.86 22.00
CA PRO A 28 46.87 -34.67 21.36
C PRO A 28 47.32 -35.74 22.36
N ALA A 29 47.02 -37.00 22.05
CA ALA A 29 47.66 -38.16 22.65
C ALA A 29 49.18 -38.00 22.55
N ARG A 30 49.83 -37.71 23.67
CA ARG A 30 51.29 -37.63 23.76
C ARG A 30 51.79 -38.85 24.52
N ASN A 31 52.40 -39.74 23.75
CA ASN A 31 53.12 -40.93 24.22
C ASN A 31 54.02 -40.57 25.40
N GLN A 32 53.93 -41.34 26.48
CA GLN A 32 54.90 -41.33 27.57
C GLN A 32 56.29 -41.65 26.99
N PRO A 33 57.29 -40.77 27.17
CA PRO A 33 58.68 -41.18 27.05
C PRO A 33 59.10 -41.85 28.36
N GLU A 34 59.67 -43.04 28.23
CA GLU A 34 60.28 -43.81 29.32
C GLU A 34 61.26 -42.95 30.13
N GLU A 35 61.20 -43.05 31.46
CA GLU A 35 62.12 -42.42 32.39
C GLU A 35 63.56 -42.89 32.09
N SER A 36 64.32 -42.04 31.41
CA SER A 36 65.77 -42.16 31.31
C SER A 36 66.37 -41.21 32.36
N GLU A 37 67.02 -41.77 33.38
CA GLU A 37 67.83 -41.02 34.34
C GLU A 37 68.85 -40.16 33.58
N SER A 38 68.63 -38.85 33.59
CA SER A 38 69.62 -37.89 33.10
C SER A 38 70.03 -37.00 34.26
N ASP A 39 71.32 -37.09 34.59
CA ASP A 39 72.06 -36.19 35.48
C ASP A 39 71.99 -34.78 34.87
N TYR A 40 70.96 -34.00 35.25
CA TYR A 40 70.84 -32.60 34.85
C TYR A 40 71.35 -31.70 35.98
N GLU A 41 72.53 -31.15 35.73
CA GLU A 41 73.18 -30.09 36.49
C GLU A 41 72.29 -28.83 36.51
N PHE A 42 71.97 -28.34 37.71
CA PHE A 42 71.08 -27.19 37.92
C PHE A 42 71.79 -25.90 37.47
N GLU A 43 71.55 -25.48 36.24
CA GLU A 43 71.90 -24.14 35.77
C GLU A 43 70.93 -23.11 36.36
N GLU A 44 71.43 -22.29 37.29
CA GLU A 44 70.70 -21.17 37.91
C GLU A 44 70.36 -20.12 36.83
N LEU A 45 69.07 -20.00 36.50
CA LEU A 45 68.59 -18.98 35.57
C LEU A 45 68.81 -17.59 36.17
N PRO A 46 69.25 -16.59 35.37
CA PRO A 46 69.45 -15.24 35.86
C PRO A 46 68.12 -14.65 36.35
N ALA A 47 68.18 -13.98 37.50
CA ALA A 47 67.03 -13.42 38.19
C ALA A 47 66.08 -12.66 37.26
N GLU A 48 64.81 -13.03 37.32
CA GLU A 48 63.72 -12.44 36.57
C GLU A 48 63.74 -10.91 36.68
N GLU A 49 63.73 -10.25 35.53
CA GLU A 49 63.53 -8.82 35.42
C GLU A 49 62.15 -8.50 36.01
N CYS A 50 62.13 -7.96 37.23
CA CYS A 50 60.90 -7.60 37.93
C CYS A 50 60.08 -6.64 37.07
N LEU A 51 59.05 -7.16 36.39
CA LEU A 51 58.03 -6.36 35.72
C LEU A 51 57.50 -5.33 36.73
N GLN A 52 57.66 -4.06 36.39
CA GLN A 52 57.19 -2.94 37.20
C GLN A 52 55.67 -3.06 37.36
N VAL A 53 55.22 -3.56 38.51
CA VAL A 53 53.80 -3.66 38.85
C VAL A 53 53.25 -2.24 38.93
N GLN A 54 52.45 -1.85 37.95
CA GLN A 54 51.74 -0.58 37.97
C GLN A 54 50.70 -0.66 39.10
N VAL A 55 50.99 -0.02 40.23
CA VAL A 55 50.04 0.09 41.35
C VAL A 55 48.96 1.07 40.92
N VAL A 56 47.96 0.56 40.22
CA VAL A 56 46.72 1.30 39.95
C VAL A 56 46.05 1.53 41.30
N ASP A 57 45.68 2.78 41.58
CA ASP A 57 44.85 3.13 42.74
C ASP A 57 43.49 2.41 42.60
N ALA A 58 43.41 1.22 43.18
CA ALA A 58 42.26 0.33 43.05
C ALA A 58 41.00 0.97 43.66
N ASP A 59 41.15 1.76 44.73
CA ASP A 59 40.05 2.47 45.37
C ASP A 59 39.56 3.63 44.49
N GLY A 60 40.46 4.34 43.82
CA GLY A 60 40.13 5.35 42.82
C GLY A 60 39.36 4.76 41.64
N TYR A 61 39.83 3.63 41.11
CA TYR A 61 39.16 2.92 40.00
C TYR A 61 37.78 2.38 40.40
N LEU A 62 37.66 1.81 41.61
CA LEU A 62 36.38 1.31 42.12
C LEU A 62 35.34 2.44 42.24
N LYS A 63 35.72 3.62 42.74
CA LYS A 63 34.82 4.78 42.82
C LYS A 63 34.34 5.27 41.45
N VAL A 64 35.23 5.26 40.45
CA VAL A 64 34.87 5.62 39.06
C VAL A 64 33.85 4.62 38.51
N LEU A 65 34.09 3.32 38.70
CA LEU A 65 33.16 2.27 38.27
C LEU A 65 31.81 2.33 39.00
N GLU A 66 31.79 2.60 40.31
CA GLU A 66 30.55 2.74 41.07
C GLU A 66 29.71 3.93 40.58
N LYS A 67 30.38 5.04 40.23
CA LYS A 67 29.74 6.21 39.66
C LYS A 67 29.15 5.91 38.28
N GLU A 68 29.94 5.31 37.39
CA GLU A 68 29.49 4.92 36.04
C GLU A 68 28.30 3.94 36.13
N ASN A 69 28.36 2.95 37.01
CA ASN A 69 27.28 1.98 37.20
C ASN A 69 26.00 2.67 37.73
N SER A 70 26.15 3.69 38.58
CA SER A 70 25.02 4.49 39.06
C SER A 70 24.40 5.37 37.96
N GLU A 71 25.22 5.89 37.06
CA GLU A 71 24.78 6.65 35.88
C GLU A 71 24.05 5.74 34.88
N LEU A 72 24.64 4.59 34.53
CA LEU A 72 24.02 3.59 33.66
C LEU A 72 22.67 3.11 34.18
N LYS A 73 22.53 2.89 35.51
CA LYS A 73 21.24 2.52 36.11
C LYS A 73 20.18 3.61 35.94
N ARG A 74 20.56 4.88 36.04
CA ARG A 74 19.66 6.02 35.84
C ARG A 74 19.22 6.11 34.38
N ASP A 75 20.16 6.00 33.45
CA ASP A 75 19.88 6.09 32.02
C ASP A 75 19.00 4.91 31.56
N ASN A 76 19.28 3.70 32.07
CA ASN A 76 18.45 2.53 31.82
C ASN A 76 17.01 2.72 32.33
N LEU A 77 16.84 3.33 33.53
CA LEU A 77 15.51 3.66 34.05
C LEU A 77 14.77 4.66 33.16
N ILE A 78 15.44 5.73 32.74
CA ILE A 78 14.85 6.75 31.86
C ILE A 78 14.44 6.12 30.51
N MET A 79 15.33 5.31 29.94
CA MET A 79 15.06 4.58 28.70
C MET A 79 13.85 3.64 28.84
N ASN A 80 13.78 2.85 29.91
CA ASN A 80 12.66 1.94 30.15
C ASN A 80 11.34 2.68 30.31
N LEU A 81 11.33 3.82 31.02
CA LEU A 81 10.14 4.66 31.13
C LEU A 81 9.71 5.22 29.77
N SER A 82 10.67 5.64 28.94
CA SER A 82 10.42 6.12 27.58
C SER A 82 9.83 5.02 26.69
N ILE A 83 10.39 3.81 26.74
CA ILE A 83 9.87 2.63 26.02
C ILE A 83 8.43 2.37 26.45
N GLN A 84 8.17 2.29 27.75
CA GLN A 84 6.85 2.03 28.29
C GLN A 84 5.83 3.12 27.91
N THR A 85 6.24 4.39 27.83
CA THR A 85 5.38 5.46 27.33
C THR A 85 5.07 5.30 25.83
N SER A 86 6.10 5.00 25.04
CA SER A 86 5.97 4.81 23.59
C SER A 86 5.08 3.62 23.25
N GLU A 87 5.22 2.50 23.96
CA GLU A 87 4.38 1.31 23.80
C GLU A 87 2.91 1.65 24.08
N ARG A 88 2.62 2.32 25.20
CA ARG A 88 1.26 2.75 25.52
C ARG A 88 0.66 3.68 24.47
N ASP A 89 1.45 4.62 23.96
CA ASP A 89 1.00 5.53 22.91
C ASP A 89 0.74 4.80 21.60
N THR A 90 1.62 3.86 21.24
CA THR A 90 1.46 3.02 20.04
C THR A 90 0.19 2.19 20.13
N GLU A 91 -0.06 1.52 21.25
CA GLU A 91 -1.30 0.78 21.47
C GLU A 91 -2.54 1.67 21.43
N ARG A 92 -2.47 2.87 22.02
CA ARG A 92 -3.57 3.84 22.00
C ARG A 92 -3.87 4.28 20.57
N LEU A 93 -2.84 4.63 19.81
CA LEU A 93 -2.98 5.04 18.40
C LEU A 93 -3.53 3.89 17.54
N GLN A 94 -3.06 2.67 17.77
CA GLN A 94 -3.57 1.49 17.07
C GLN A 94 -5.07 1.29 17.32
N ARG A 95 -5.51 1.36 18.58
CA ARG A 95 -6.95 1.27 18.93
C ARG A 95 -7.77 2.39 18.27
N GLN A 96 -7.21 3.61 18.18
CA GLN A 96 -7.87 4.72 17.51
C GLN A 96 -8.00 4.49 16.00
N LEU A 97 -6.94 3.96 15.37
CA LEU A 97 -6.93 3.60 13.96
C LEU A 97 -7.96 2.52 13.65
N ASP A 98 -7.99 1.44 14.43
CA ASP A 98 -8.95 0.34 14.27
C ASP A 98 -10.39 0.84 14.39
N LYS A 99 -10.67 1.63 15.43
CA LYS A 99 -11.99 2.24 15.63
C LYS A 99 -12.37 3.16 14.46
N SER A 100 -11.44 3.96 13.96
CA SER A 100 -11.68 4.85 12.83
C SER A 100 -11.95 4.07 11.55
N ASN A 101 -11.21 2.99 11.32
CA ASN A 101 -11.39 2.11 10.16
C ASN A 101 -12.75 1.40 10.19
N ASP A 102 -13.19 0.93 11.36
CA ASP A 102 -14.52 0.33 11.52
C ASP A 102 -15.64 1.33 11.20
N LEU A 103 -15.52 2.56 11.72
CA LEU A 103 -16.48 3.63 11.45
C LEU A 103 -16.46 4.04 9.97
N TYR A 104 -15.28 4.11 9.37
CA TYR A 104 -15.13 4.39 7.95
C TYR A 104 -15.78 3.29 7.09
N GLY A 105 -15.54 2.02 7.40
CA GLY A 105 -16.16 0.89 6.72
C GLY A 105 -17.68 0.94 6.78
N GLN A 106 -18.24 1.18 7.97
CA GLN A 106 -19.70 1.35 8.14
C GLN A 106 -20.25 2.53 7.32
N LEU A 107 -19.54 3.66 7.29
CA LEU A 107 -19.93 4.81 6.50
C LEU A 107 -19.94 4.50 5.01
N VAL A 108 -18.89 3.87 4.49
CA VAL A 108 -18.80 3.48 3.07
C VAL A 108 -19.92 2.53 2.69
N THR A 109 -20.17 1.48 3.48
CA THR A 109 -21.27 0.54 3.22
C THR A 109 -22.64 1.24 3.24
N ASN A 110 -22.84 2.23 4.11
CA ASN A 110 -24.08 3.02 4.11
C ASN A 110 -24.20 3.91 2.87
N LEU A 111 -23.10 4.51 2.41
CA LEU A 111 -23.09 5.32 1.20
C LEU A 111 -23.35 4.48 -0.06
N GLU A 112 -22.79 3.27 -0.14
CA GLU A 112 -23.00 2.33 -1.26
C GLU A 112 -24.46 1.91 -1.46
N ARG A 113 -25.30 2.03 -0.42
CA ARG A 113 -26.74 1.77 -0.50
C ARG A 113 -27.54 2.92 -1.12
N ILE A 114 -26.98 4.13 -1.15
CA ILE A 114 -27.68 5.36 -1.54
C ILE A 114 -27.08 5.95 -2.82
N PHE A 115 -25.77 5.85 -2.97
CA PHE A 115 -25.00 6.50 -4.03
C PHE A 115 -24.34 5.47 -4.94
N SER A 116 -24.16 5.85 -6.20
CA SER A 116 -23.35 5.08 -7.13
C SER A 116 -21.86 5.11 -6.74
N PRO A 117 -21.05 4.13 -7.19
CA PRO A 117 -19.61 4.14 -6.96
C PRO A 117 -18.92 5.42 -7.45
N ALA A 118 -19.35 5.98 -8.60
CA ALA A 118 -18.78 7.22 -9.13
C ALA A 118 -19.19 8.44 -8.29
N GLN A 119 -20.40 8.46 -7.74
CA GLN A 119 -20.82 9.49 -6.79
C GLN A 119 -20.01 9.44 -5.49
N ILE A 120 -19.71 8.23 -5.00
CA ILE A 120 -18.84 8.03 -3.82
C ILE A 120 -17.41 8.48 -4.12
N GLU A 121 -16.86 8.13 -5.28
CA GLU A 121 -15.54 8.61 -5.73
C GLU A 121 -15.50 10.14 -5.78
N LYS A 122 -16.58 10.77 -6.27
CA LYS A 122 -16.73 12.24 -6.28
C LYS A 122 -16.76 12.82 -4.86
N ILE A 123 -17.43 12.18 -3.91
CA ILE A 123 -17.44 12.61 -2.50
C ILE A 123 -16.03 12.49 -1.89
N GLN A 124 -15.33 11.38 -2.12
CA GLN A 124 -14.02 11.11 -1.51
C GLN A 124 -12.93 12.05 -2.02
N ASN A 125 -12.90 12.33 -3.32
CA ASN A 125 -11.79 13.04 -3.95
C ASN A 125 -12.10 14.51 -4.25
N ASP A 126 -13.37 14.91 -4.25
CA ASP A 126 -13.88 16.20 -4.75
C ASP A 126 -13.34 16.63 -6.13
N ARG A 127 -12.90 15.68 -6.95
CA ARG A 127 -12.36 15.94 -8.30
C ARG A 127 -13.44 15.93 -9.36
N ARG A 128 -13.12 16.40 -10.56
CA ARG A 128 -13.97 16.18 -11.73
C ARG A 128 -13.84 14.72 -12.16
N ILE A 129 -14.97 14.05 -12.34
CA ILE A 129 -15.04 12.67 -12.80
C ILE A 129 -15.78 12.60 -14.13
N VAL A 130 -15.52 11.52 -14.87
CA VAL A 130 -16.33 11.16 -16.04
C VAL A 130 -17.54 10.39 -15.55
N TRP A 131 -18.73 10.98 -15.67
CA TRP A 131 -19.94 10.36 -15.19
C TRP A 131 -20.32 9.12 -16.01
N PRO A 132 -20.61 7.98 -15.36
CA PRO A 132 -21.10 6.80 -16.05
C PRO A 132 -22.52 7.05 -16.58
N ARG A 133 -22.90 6.26 -17.58
CA ARG A 133 -24.22 6.42 -18.25
C ARG A 133 -25.39 6.27 -17.29
N ALA A 134 -25.31 5.35 -16.32
CA ALA A 134 -26.37 5.12 -15.35
C ALA A 134 -26.66 6.38 -14.51
N ASP A 135 -25.62 6.98 -13.94
CA ASP A 135 -25.74 8.21 -13.14
C ASP A 135 -26.25 9.40 -13.96
N LEU A 136 -25.85 9.49 -15.24
CA LEU A 136 -26.35 10.53 -16.14
C LEU A 136 -27.85 10.38 -16.41
N ILE A 137 -28.34 9.15 -16.57
CA ILE A 137 -29.77 8.86 -16.73
C ILE A 137 -30.53 9.23 -15.46
N GLU A 138 -30.06 8.78 -14.31
CA GLU A 138 -30.74 9.03 -13.03
C GLU A 138 -30.78 10.52 -12.68
N ALA A 139 -29.66 11.23 -12.86
CA ALA A 139 -29.61 12.67 -12.65
C ALA A 139 -30.50 13.43 -13.65
N HIS A 140 -30.57 12.98 -14.91
CA HIS A 140 -31.49 13.54 -15.89
C HIS A 140 -32.95 13.33 -15.48
N ASN A 141 -33.32 12.14 -15.00
CA ASN A 141 -34.65 11.86 -14.49
C ASN A 141 -35.01 12.75 -13.29
N LEU A 142 -34.08 12.94 -12.36
CA LEU A 142 -34.25 13.84 -11.21
C LEU A 142 -34.45 15.29 -11.67
N TYR A 143 -33.67 15.74 -12.65
CA TYR A 143 -33.79 17.08 -13.22
C TYR A 143 -35.12 17.28 -13.97
N ALA A 144 -35.57 16.26 -14.71
CA ALA A 144 -36.85 16.27 -15.42
C ALA A 144 -38.04 16.28 -14.45
N ALA A 145 -37.95 15.54 -13.34
CA ALA A 145 -38.97 15.52 -12.29
C ALA A 145 -39.07 16.86 -11.55
N SER A 146 -37.94 17.45 -11.18
CA SER A 146 -37.92 18.82 -10.61
C SER A 146 -36.56 19.51 -10.78
N ARG A 147 -36.53 20.48 -11.69
CA ARG A 147 -35.38 21.34 -11.92
C ARG A 147 -34.97 22.14 -10.66
N SER A 148 -35.94 22.60 -9.88
CA SER A 148 -35.68 23.38 -8.67
C SER A 148 -34.92 22.56 -7.62
N VAL A 149 -35.39 21.34 -7.35
CA VAL A 149 -34.75 20.44 -6.37
C VAL A 149 -33.35 20.05 -6.82
N CYS A 150 -33.17 19.68 -8.10
CA CYS A 150 -31.86 19.34 -8.65
C CYS A 150 -30.86 20.51 -8.50
N ASN A 151 -31.28 21.75 -8.78
CA ASN A 151 -30.44 22.92 -8.60
C ASN A 151 -30.08 23.18 -7.11
N ILE A 152 -31.01 22.92 -6.19
CA ILE A 152 -30.74 23.04 -4.74
C ILE A 152 -29.69 22.00 -4.32
N LEU A 153 -29.82 20.75 -4.76
CA LEU A 153 -28.87 19.68 -4.46
C LEU A 153 -27.47 20.01 -5.01
N LEU A 154 -27.38 20.49 -6.25
CA LEU A 154 -26.12 20.94 -6.84
C LEU A 154 -25.48 22.09 -6.06
N ARG A 155 -26.27 23.06 -5.58
CA ARG A 155 -25.77 24.16 -4.72
C ARG A 155 -25.28 23.68 -3.35
N ARG A 156 -25.79 22.54 -2.88
CA ARG A 156 -25.37 21.88 -1.64
C ARG A 156 -24.20 20.91 -1.83
N ASN A 157 -23.53 20.95 -2.99
CA ASN A 157 -22.42 20.06 -3.34
C ASN A 157 -22.80 18.57 -3.32
N TYR A 158 -24.05 18.24 -3.59
CA TYR A 158 -24.44 16.84 -3.79
C TYR A 158 -23.71 16.27 -5.03
N PRO A 159 -23.26 15.01 -5.03
CA PRO A 159 -22.47 14.42 -6.11
C PRO A 159 -23.34 14.14 -7.35
N LEU A 160 -23.71 15.19 -8.07
CA LEU A 160 -24.51 15.13 -9.30
C LEU A 160 -23.72 15.71 -10.47
N PRO A 161 -23.95 15.22 -11.70
CA PRO A 161 -23.46 15.87 -12.89
C PRO A 161 -24.05 17.28 -13.00
N SER A 162 -23.23 18.21 -13.50
CA SER A 162 -23.71 19.58 -13.74
C SER A 162 -24.85 19.59 -14.75
N VAL A 163 -25.74 20.60 -14.68
CA VAL A 163 -26.83 20.78 -15.65
C VAL A 163 -26.29 20.81 -17.09
N ARG A 164 -25.16 21.47 -17.31
CA ARG A 164 -24.51 21.51 -18.62
C ARG A 164 -24.05 20.13 -19.10
N THR A 165 -23.51 19.32 -18.19
CA THR A 165 -23.09 17.94 -18.47
C THR A 165 -24.29 17.09 -18.89
N MET A 166 -25.41 17.20 -18.17
CA MET A 166 -26.64 16.47 -18.49
C MET A 166 -27.21 16.87 -19.85
N GLN A 167 -27.29 18.18 -20.14
CA GLN A 167 -27.76 18.69 -21.44
C GLN A 167 -26.88 18.25 -22.61
N TYR A 168 -25.56 18.28 -22.42
CA TYR A 168 -24.62 17.82 -23.44
C TYR A 168 -24.77 16.33 -23.72
N TRP A 169 -24.92 15.52 -22.67
CA TRP A 169 -25.14 14.09 -22.79
C TRP A 169 -26.46 13.78 -23.52
N GLU A 170 -27.55 14.46 -23.16
CA GLU A 170 -28.85 14.27 -23.79
C GLU A 170 -28.80 14.59 -25.30
N ALA A 171 -28.17 15.70 -25.68
CA ALA A 171 -27.98 16.06 -27.08
C ALA A 171 -27.16 14.99 -27.84
N ARG A 172 -26.12 14.44 -27.20
CA ARG A 172 -25.30 13.37 -27.77
C ARG A 172 -26.09 12.06 -27.94
N GLU A 173 -26.90 11.67 -26.97
CA GLU A 173 -27.74 10.46 -27.08
C GLU A 173 -28.81 10.61 -28.17
N ARG A 174 -29.45 11.78 -28.30
CA ARG A 174 -30.41 12.07 -29.39
C ARG A 174 -29.79 11.92 -30.78
N ASN A 175 -28.56 12.41 -30.96
CA ASN A 175 -27.86 12.28 -32.23
C ASN A 175 -27.50 10.81 -32.53
N ARG A 176 -27.15 10.04 -31.49
CA ARG A 176 -26.83 8.62 -31.61
C ARG A 176 -28.05 7.79 -32.02
N THR A 177 -29.21 8.03 -31.41
CA THR A 177 -30.45 7.32 -31.75
C THR A 177 -30.95 7.67 -33.15
N ALA A 178 -30.87 8.94 -33.56
CA ALA A 178 -31.22 9.36 -34.91
C ALA A 178 -30.31 8.69 -35.97
N SER A 179 -29.00 8.65 -35.72
CA SER A 179 -28.06 7.96 -36.62
C SER A 179 -28.32 6.45 -36.69
N ALA A 180 -28.67 5.81 -35.57
CA ALA A 180 -28.98 4.39 -35.55
C ALA A 180 -30.28 4.08 -36.31
N ALA A 181 -31.33 4.90 -36.11
CA ALA A 181 -32.61 4.76 -36.81
C ALA A 181 -32.45 4.89 -38.32
N ASN A 182 -31.63 5.84 -38.78
CA ASN A 182 -31.32 6.00 -40.21
C ASN A 182 -30.60 4.78 -40.79
N GLN A 183 -29.67 4.18 -40.05
CA GLN A 183 -28.99 2.96 -40.50
C GLN A 183 -29.95 1.76 -40.57
N THR A 184 -30.86 1.62 -39.61
CA THR A 184 -31.88 0.56 -39.63
C THR A 184 -32.85 0.75 -40.79
N ALA A 185 -33.32 1.98 -41.03
CA ALA A 185 -34.22 2.30 -42.15
C ALA A 185 -33.56 2.05 -43.52
N GLN A 186 -32.26 2.34 -43.65
CA GLN A 186 -31.51 2.02 -44.87
C GLN A 186 -31.42 0.51 -45.09
N ARG A 187 -31.14 -0.28 -44.04
CA ARG A 187 -31.08 -1.75 -44.14
C ARG A 187 -32.43 -2.35 -44.54
N SER A 188 -33.52 -1.94 -43.91
CA SER A 188 -34.86 -2.44 -44.26
C SER A 188 -35.26 -2.04 -45.69
N ALA A 189 -34.91 -0.82 -46.13
CA ALA A 189 -35.14 -0.40 -47.52
C ALA A 189 -34.32 -1.24 -48.52
N THR A 190 -33.07 -1.57 -48.21
CA THR A 190 -32.24 -2.44 -49.06
C THR A 190 -32.76 -3.88 -49.10
N GLU A 191 -33.24 -4.42 -47.97
CA GLU A 191 -33.84 -5.75 -47.89
C GLU A 191 -35.15 -5.83 -48.69
N GLN A 192 -36.01 -4.81 -48.59
CA GLN A 192 -37.23 -4.71 -49.39
C GLN A 192 -36.94 -4.59 -50.89
N ALA A 193 -35.95 -3.77 -51.27
CA ALA A 193 -35.53 -3.65 -52.67
C ALA A 193 -34.99 -4.98 -53.22
N MET A 194 -34.18 -5.70 -52.43
CA MET A 194 -33.67 -7.03 -52.80
C MET A 194 -34.81 -8.05 -52.93
N SER A 195 -35.77 -8.07 -52.01
CA SER A 195 -36.95 -8.95 -52.08
C SER A 195 -37.76 -8.70 -53.34
N HIS A 196 -38.01 -7.42 -53.67
CA HIS A 196 -38.73 -7.04 -54.88
C HIS A 196 -37.97 -7.46 -56.16
N LEU A 197 -36.64 -7.35 -56.18
CA LEU A 197 -35.85 -7.81 -57.33
C LEU A 197 -35.94 -9.33 -57.53
N LEU A 198 -35.94 -10.11 -56.45
CA LEU A 198 -36.11 -11.56 -56.52
C LEU A 198 -37.50 -11.94 -57.03
N GLU A 199 -38.56 -11.29 -56.53
CA GLU A 199 -39.93 -11.50 -57.03
C GLU A 199 -40.06 -11.17 -58.53
N VAL A 200 -39.42 -10.09 -58.98
CA VAL A 200 -39.41 -9.71 -60.41
C VAL A 200 -38.67 -10.75 -61.26
N ILE A 201 -37.54 -11.27 -60.80
CA ILE A 201 -36.78 -12.32 -61.50
C ILE A 201 -37.61 -13.61 -61.61
N ASP A 202 -38.25 -14.02 -60.52
CA ASP A 202 -39.11 -15.20 -60.49
C ASP A 202 -40.31 -15.06 -61.44
N ALA A 203 -40.94 -13.88 -61.48
CA ALA A 203 -42.02 -13.58 -62.41
C ALA A 203 -41.59 -13.64 -63.88
N ILE A 204 -40.40 -13.12 -64.21
CA ILE A 204 -39.84 -13.18 -65.57
C ILE A 204 -39.54 -14.64 -65.98
N ASN A 205 -38.96 -15.43 -65.08
CA ASN A 205 -38.66 -16.84 -65.32
C ASN A 205 -39.94 -17.68 -65.51
N LEU A 206 -41.02 -17.34 -64.81
CA LEU A 206 -42.32 -18.00 -65.01
C LEU A 206 -42.87 -17.71 -66.41
N VAL A 207 -42.84 -16.46 -66.87
CA VAL A 207 -43.31 -16.08 -68.21
C VAL A 207 -42.50 -16.77 -69.32
N HIS A 208 -41.19 -16.95 -69.14
CA HIS A 208 -40.31 -17.59 -70.13
C HIS A 208 -40.54 -19.11 -70.28
N ASN A 209 -41.12 -19.79 -69.28
CA ASN A 209 -41.34 -21.24 -69.31
C ASN A 209 -42.71 -21.66 -69.89
N TYR A 210 -43.59 -20.71 -70.24
CA TYR A 210 -44.94 -20.96 -70.77
C TYR A 210 -45.16 -20.46 -72.21
N THR A 211 -44.10 -20.06 -72.91
CA THR A 211 -44.09 -19.73 -74.36
C THR A 211 -43.18 -20.69 -75.11
#